data_AF-A0A7X9HE90-F1
#
_entry.id   AF-A0A7X9HE90-F1
#
_cell.length_a   1.000
_cell.length_b   1.000
_cell.length_c   1.000
_cell.angle_alpha   90.00
_cell.angle_beta   90.00
_cell.angle_gamma   90.00
#
_symmetry.space_group_name_H-M   'P 1'
#
loop_
_entity.id
_entity.type
_entity.pdbx_description
1 polymer ?
#
loop_
_entity_poly.entity_id
_entity_poly.type
_entity_poly.pdbx_seq_one_letter_code
_entity_poly.pdbx_strand_id
1 'polypeptide(L)'
;MTLNQLAFSMWEKLGYKEIDASVLSRVISGERLFTQRQLNVFCSILKIKKQKALYLKEALLLDIYKKYNLEINHYFLVDLPTEKILKKIAEYRWSGDYGISNELTDILLDRFRSLKTKMLFSPYSRKFFDTYGKILLEKCYNNMLLSPNKVVYHEKIVTYELREIGEILKKKNFIGLSYFVEGEAYYIAEKYDRSFPIIYNALDLIKDQNTRIEAVRVAILNTAYLNLEKKYKEITALAAKIFNYHKILLSPTLSFIEGLGRAQGILKMQEALNTIEEAEEIYKKSKSEEVFRLIQFDRSRLEILKRTKQKDKNYFEKVGKRGLNLAENYGYYRYITKIREMMNKTI
;
A
#
# COMPACT_ATOMS: atom_id res chain seq x y z
N MET A 1 0.52 22.74 -35.10
CA MET A 1 1.51 22.31 -34.09
C MET A 1 2.06 20.98 -34.55
N THR A 2 3.38 20.86 -34.69
CA THR A 2 4.05 19.60 -35.07
C THR A 2 4.08 18.62 -33.89
N LEU A 3 4.38 17.34 -34.15
CA LEU A 3 4.51 16.32 -33.10
C LEU A 3 5.56 16.71 -32.06
N ASN A 4 6.71 17.22 -32.50
CA ASN A 4 7.79 17.67 -31.63
C ASN A 4 7.37 18.87 -30.76
N GLN A 5 6.64 19.83 -31.33
CA GLN A 5 6.12 20.98 -30.58
C GLN A 5 5.10 20.55 -29.53
N LEU A 6 4.23 19.59 -29.86
CA LEU A 6 3.27 19.02 -28.91
C LEU A 6 3.96 18.25 -27.80
N ALA A 7 4.91 17.37 -28.14
CA ALA A 7 5.68 16.61 -27.17
C ALA A 7 6.44 17.53 -26.21
N PHE A 8 7.07 18.60 -26.73
CA PHE A 8 7.75 19.60 -25.91
C PHE A 8 6.79 20.31 -24.96
N SER A 9 5.65 20.78 -25.47
CA SER A 9 4.61 21.44 -24.64
C SER A 9 4.07 20.51 -23.54
N MET A 10 3.90 19.23 -23.86
CA MET A 10 3.50 18.22 -22.88
C MET A 10 4.58 18.00 -21.82
N TRP A 11 5.84 17.87 -22.24
CA TRP A 11 6.99 17.69 -21.37
C TRP A 11 7.09 18.82 -20.34
N GLU A 12 6.96 20.07 -20.78
CA GLU A 12 6.94 21.26 -19.89
C GLU A 12 5.80 21.17 -18.86
N LYS A 13 4.56 20.93 -19.32
CA LYS A 13 3.38 20.84 -18.42
C LYS A 13 3.40 19.62 -17.50
N LEU A 14 4.17 18.59 -17.83
CA LEU A 14 4.37 17.42 -16.98
C LEU A 14 5.53 17.60 -15.99
N GLY A 15 6.22 18.75 -16.02
CA GLY A 15 7.34 19.05 -15.12
C GLY A 15 8.66 18.48 -15.62
N TYR A 16 8.88 18.53 -16.93
CA TYR A 16 10.08 18.07 -17.62
C TYR A 16 10.35 16.57 -17.43
N LYS A 17 9.29 15.76 -17.35
CA LYS A 17 9.35 14.30 -17.15
C LYS A 17 8.29 13.60 -18.01
N GLU A 18 8.40 12.27 -18.11
CA GLU A 18 7.37 11.33 -18.58
C GLU A 18 7.04 11.29 -20.09
N ILE A 19 7.24 12.37 -20.85
CA ILE A 19 6.98 12.43 -22.31
C ILE A 19 8.12 13.10 -23.06
N ASP A 20 8.50 12.49 -24.18
CA ASP A 20 9.30 13.06 -25.26
C ASP A 20 8.61 12.75 -26.62
N ALA A 21 9.21 13.17 -27.73
CA ALA A 21 8.65 12.94 -29.06
C ALA A 21 8.53 11.44 -29.41
N SER A 22 9.47 10.60 -28.97
CA SER A 22 9.44 9.15 -29.18
C SER A 22 8.30 8.50 -28.40
N VAL A 23 8.12 8.89 -27.15
CA VAL A 23 7.00 8.45 -26.30
C VAL A 23 5.68 8.85 -26.94
N LEU A 24 5.53 10.11 -27.34
CA LEU A 24 4.30 10.59 -27.97
C LEU A 24 4.02 9.88 -29.30
N SER A 25 5.07 9.64 -30.11
CA SER A 25 4.96 8.87 -31.35
C SER A 25 4.40 7.47 -31.10
N ARG A 26 4.94 6.75 -30.12
CA ARG A 26 4.46 5.41 -29.72
C ARG A 26 3.03 5.42 -29.20
N VAL A 27 2.61 6.53 -28.58
CA VAL A 27 1.22 6.67 -28.16
C VAL A 27 0.28 6.84 -29.36
N ILE A 28 0.67 7.66 -30.32
CA ILE A 28 -0.13 7.89 -31.53
C ILE A 28 -0.20 6.63 -32.40
N SER A 29 0.87 5.83 -32.46
CA SER A 29 0.88 4.53 -33.16
C SER A 29 0.15 3.41 -32.41
N GLY A 30 -0.33 3.65 -31.19
CA GLY A 30 -1.03 2.65 -30.37
C GLY A 30 -0.10 1.62 -29.71
N GLU A 31 1.22 1.79 -29.80
CA GLU A 31 2.22 0.94 -29.13
C GLU A 31 2.29 1.22 -27.61
N ARG A 32 1.88 2.40 -27.18
CA ARG A 32 1.86 2.83 -25.79
C ARG A 32 0.55 3.53 -25.46
N LEU A 33 0.04 3.31 -24.25
CA LEU A 33 -1.10 4.08 -23.74
C LEU A 33 -0.62 5.34 -23.02
N PHE A 34 -1.39 6.42 -23.13
CA PHE A 34 -1.21 7.58 -22.26
C PHE A 34 -1.46 7.20 -20.80
N THR A 35 -0.74 7.83 -19.87
CA THR A 35 -1.26 7.95 -18.50
C THR A 35 -2.43 8.94 -18.47
N GLN A 36 -3.30 8.85 -17.47
CA GLN A 36 -4.41 9.79 -17.34
C GLN A 36 -3.94 11.25 -17.24
N ARG A 37 -2.81 11.49 -16.55
CA ARG A 37 -2.15 12.80 -16.45
C ARG A 37 -1.67 13.29 -17.82
N GLN A 38 -1.00 12.43 -18.58
CA GLN A 38 -0.55 12.74 -19.94
C GLN A 38 -1.75 13.06 -20.85
N LEU A 39 -2.82 12.27 -20.80
CA LEU A 39 -4.03 12.53 -21.58
C LEU A 39 -4.71 13.85 -21.19
N ASN A 40 -4.72 14.21 -19.91
CA ASN A 40 -5.24 15.50 -19.44
C ASN A 40 -4.41 16.67 -20.00
N VAL A 41 -3.08 16.57 -19.94
CA VAL A 41 -2.17 17.58 -20.49
C VAL A 41 -2.33 17.68 -22.01
N PHE A 42 -2.41 16.54 -22.70
CA PHE A 42 -2.68 16.45 -24.14
C PHE A 42 -3.97 17.18 -24.51
N CYS A 43 -5.08 16.85 -23.84
CA CYS A 43 -6.37 17.49 -24.05
C CYS A 43 -6.32 19.00 -23.77
N SER A 44 -5.59 19.42 -22.73
CA SER A 44 -5.44 20.82 -22.36
C SER A 44 -4.68 21.62 -23.42
N ILE A 45 -3.54 21.11 -23.89
CA ILE A 45 -2.71 21.80 -24.89
C ILE A 45 -3.45 21.93 -26.22
N LEU A 46 -4.12 20.86 -26.64
CA LEU A 46 -4.92 20.83 -27.87
C LEU A 46 -6.28 21.51 -27.73
N LYS A 47 -6.61 22.05 -26.54
CA LYS A 47 -7.90 22.69 -26.24
C LYS A 47 -9.09 21.80 -26.62
N ILE A 48 -8.98 20.49 -26.38
CA ILE A 48 -10.04 19.53 -26.67
C ILE A 48 -11.27 19.85 -25.81
N LYS A 49 -12.44 19.95 -26.45
CA LYS A 49 -13.71 20.19 -25.76
C LYS A 49 -13.94 19.13 -24.68
N LYS A 50 -14.49 19.56 -23.53
CA LYS A 50 -14.69 18.71 -22.34
C LYS A 50 -15.38 17.37 -22.64
N GLN A 51 -16.41 17.37 -23.49
CA GLN A 51 -17.13 16.15 -23.87
C GLN A 51 -16.25 15.18 -24.66
N LYS A 52 -15.46 15.68 -25.63
CA LYS A 52 -14.51 14.84 -26.39
C LYS A 52 -13.35 14.36 -25.52
N ALA A 53 -12.88 15.19 -24.59
CA ALA A 53 -11.90 14.77 -23.60
C ALA A 53 -12.45 13.64 -22.71
N LEU A 54 -13.73 13.68 -22.33
CA LEU A 54 -14.36 12.59 -21.58
C LEU A 54 -14.38 11.28 -22.39
N TYR A 55 -14.77 11.33 -23.68
CA TYR A 55 -14.70 10.16 -24.56
C TYR A 55 -13.29 9.57 -24.68
N LEU A 56 -12.26 10.42 -24.80
CA LEU A 56 -10.87 9.95 -24.84
C LEU A 56 -10.44 9.28 -23.53
N LYS A 57 -10.94 9.75 -22.39
CA LYS A 57 -10.68 9.11 -21.08
C LYS A 57 -11.36 7.76 -20.97
N GLU A 58 -12.60 7.67 -21.45
CA GLU A 58 -13.33 6.40 -21.51
C GLU A 58 -12.64 5.41 -22.45
N ALA A 59 -12.19 5.85 -23.62
CA ALA A 59 -11.43 5.02 -24.56
C ALA A 59 -10.12 4.53 -23.94
N LEU A 60 -9.33 5.43 -23.34
CA LEU A 60 -8.10 5.06 -22.64
C LEU A 60 -8.36 4.01 -21.56
N LEU A 61 -9.44 4.17 -20.79
CA LEU A 61 -9.80 3.22 -19.76
C LEU A 61 -10.15 1.84 -20.34
N LEU A 62 -10.88 1.78 -21.45
CA LEU A 62 -11.20 0.53 -22.15
C LEU A 62 -9.92 -0.15 -22.66
N ASP A 63 -8.99 0.62 -23.22
CA ASP A 63 -7.70 0.09 -23.69
C ASP A 63 -6.86 -0.49 -22.55
N ILE A 64 -6.87 0.18 -21.39
CA ILE A 64 -6.21 -0.32 -20.18
C ILE A 64 -6.87 -1.62 -19.71
N TYR A 65 -8.20 -1.69 -19.67
CA TYR A 65 -8.90 -2.93 -19.32
C TYR A 65 -8.55 -4.07 -20.27
N LYS A 66 -8.55 -3.81 -21.58
CA LYS A 66 -8.16 -4.78 -22.59
C LYS A 66 -6.71 -5.25 -22.41
N LYS A 67 -5.77 -4.32 -22.18
CA LYS A 67 -4.35 -4.61 -21.96
C LYS A 67 -4.12 -5.56 -20.77
N TYR A 68 -4.91 -5.44 -19.70
CA TYR A 68 -4.78 -6.26 -18.49
C TYR A 68 -5.78 -7.42 -18.41
N ASN A 69 -6.43 -7.75 -19.54
CA ASN A 69 -7.43 -8.81 -19.65
C ASN A 69 -8.52 -8.71 -18.55
N LEU A 70 -9.10 -7.52 -18.43
CA LEU A 70 -10.16 -7.18 -17.48
C LEU A 70 -11.51 -7.16 -18.22
N GLU A 71 -12.50 -7.89 -17.70
CA GLU A 71 -13.85 -7.90 -18.27
C GLU A 71 -14.50 -6.50 -18.20
N ILE A 72 -14.97 -6.02 -19.34
CA ILE A 72 -15.62 -4.71 -19.50
C ILE A 72 -17.14 -4.94 -19.41
N ASN A 73 -17.80 -4.37 -18.39
CA ASN A 73 -19.26 -4.27 -18.39
C ASN A 73 -19.65 -2.82 -18.71
N HIS A 74 -20.25 -2.59 -19.88
CA HIS A 74 -20.65 -1.26 -20.36
C HIS A 74 -21.62 -0.53 -19.42
N TYR A 75 -22.30 -1.23 -18.50
CA TYR A 75 -23.12 -0.64 -17.43
C TYR A 75 -22.27 -0.25 -16.21
N PHE A 76 -21.42 0.72 -16.47
CA PHE A 76 -20.23 1.04 -15.69
C PHE A 76 -20.51 2.04 -14.55
N LEU A 77 -21.63 1.86 -13.83
CA LEU A 77 -21.98 2.74 -12.72
C LEU A 77 -21.84 2.09 -11.35
N VAL A 78 -22.02 0.78 -11.20
CA VAL A 78 -21.94 0.19 -9.84
C VAL A 78 -21.71 -1.31 -9.74
N ASP A 79 -21.67 -2.09 -10.82
CA ASP A 79 -21.77 -3.55 -10.70
C ASP A 79 -20.67 -4.34 -11.41
N LEU A 80 -19.99 -5.18 -10.60
CA LEU A 80 -19.22 -6.42 -10.87
C LEU A 80 -17.74 -6.37 -11.31
N PRO A 81 -17.24 -5.51 -12.25
CA PRO A 81 -15.81 -5.50 -12.56
C PRO A 81 -14.93 -4.98 -11.42
N THR A 82 -15.43 -4.06 -10.58
CA THR A 82 -14.56 -3.37 -9.61
C THR A 82 -14.02 -4.31 -8.55
N GLU A 83 -14.78 -5.31 -8.07
CA GLU A 83 -14.25 -6.28 -7.09
C GLU A 83 -13.18 -7.18 -7.71
N LYS A 84 -13.38 -7.64 -8.95
CA LYS A 84 -12.35 -8.39 -9.70
C LYS A 84 -11.09 -7.54 -9.91
N ILE A 85 -11.25 -6.25 -10.22
CA ILE A 85 -10.13 -5.31 -10.41
C ILE A 85 -9.42 -5.07 -9.08
N LEU A 86 -10.14 -4.84 -7.98
CA LEU A 86 -9.54 -4.67 -6.65
C LEU A 86 -8.74 -5.91 -6.24
N LYS A 87 -9.25 -7.11 -6.54
CA LYS A 87 -8.51 -8.37 -6.33
C LYS A 87 -7.21 -8.39 -7.14
N LYS A 88 -7.26 -8.04 -8.43
CA LYS A 88 -6.05 -7.95 -9.28
C LYS A 88 -5.08 -6.87 -8.81
N ILE A 89 -5.57 -5.72 -8.33
CA ILE A 89 -4.72 -4.67 -7.73
C ILE A 89 -3.96 -5.23 -6.53
N ALA A 90 -4.63 -5.98 -5.66
CA ALA A 90 -3.98 -6.66 -4.55
C ALA A 90 -2.98 -7.72 -5.02
N GLU A 91 -3.34 -8.57 -5.99
CA GLU A 91 -2.45 -9.57 -6.59
C GLU A 91 -1.17 -8.92 -7.14
N TYR A 92 -1.28 -7.85 -7.95
CA TYR A 92 -0.12 -7.11 -8.46
C TYR A 92 0.72 -6.47 -7.36
N ARG A 93 0.10 -5.98 -6.28
CA ARG A 93 0.86 -5.46 -5.14
C ARG A 93 1.71 -6.55 -4.48
N TRP A 94 1.14 -7.74 -4.29
CA TRP A 94 1.82 -8.84 -3.61
C TRP A 94 2.83 -9.58 -4.52
N SER A 95 2.64 -9.56 -5.84
CA SER A 95 3.56 -10.14 -6.82
C SER A 95 4.78 -9.27 -7.13
N GLY A 96 4.86 -8.05 -6.60
CA GLY A 96 5.94 -7.10 -6.90
C GLY A 96 5.67 -6.18 -8.10
N ASP A 97 4.53 -6.33 -8.78
CA ASP A 97 4.08 -5.47 -9.88
C ASP A 97 3.44 -4.16 -9.39
N TYR A 98 4.09 -3.51 -8.43
CA TYR A 98 3.59 -2.33 -7.73
C TYR A 98 3.19 -1.19 -8.69
N GLY A 99 3.98 -0.97 -9.74
CA GLY A 99 3.68 0.07 -10.74
C GLY A 99 2.30 -0.10 -11.37
N ILE A 100 1.94 -1.34 -11.72
CA ILE A 100 0.63 -1.69 -12.29
C ILE A 100 -0.46 -1.53 -11.24
N SER A 101 -0.24 -2.03 -10.03
CA SER A 101 -1.19 -1.88 -8.92
C SER A 101 -1.52 -0.42 -8.65
N ASN A 102 -0.50 0.45 -8.57
CA ASN A 102 -0.67 1.87 -8.34
C ASN A 102 -1.38 2.57 -9.51
N GLU A 103 -1.00 2.26 -10.76
CA GLU A 103 -1.62 2.83 -11.96
C GLU A 103 -3.13 2.50 -12.03
N LEU A 104 -3.49 1.22 -11.87
CA LEU A 104 -4.90 0.79 -11.87
C LEU A 104 -5.70 1.47 -10.75
N THR A 105 -5.09 1.62 -9.57
CA THR A 105 -5.73 2.31 -8.45
C THR A 105 -5.97 3.80 -8.76
N ASP A 106 -4.99 4.49 -9.32
CA ASP A 106 -5.10 5.91 -9.67
C ASP A 106 -6.18 6.15 -10.72
N ILE A 107 -6.27 5.26 -11.72
CA ILE A 107 -7.32 5.29 -12.76
C ILE A 107 -8.72 5.15 -12.14
N LEU A 108 -8.89 4.20 -11.21
CA LEU A 108 -10.16 4.02 -10.52
C LEU A 108 -10.50 5.24 -9.65
N LEU A 109 -9.53 5.77 -8.90
CA LEU A 109 -9.74 6.95 -8.05
C LEU A 109 -10.15 8.17 -8.87
N ASP A 110 -9.47 8.44 -9.99
CA ASP A 110 -9.80 9.57 -10.87
C ASP A 110 -11.24 9.47 -11.38
N ARG A 111 -11.64 8.26 -11.79
CA ARG A 111 -13.02 7.99 -12.21
C ARG A 111 -14.01 8.26 -11.08
N PHE A 112 -13.80 7.69 -9.90
CA PHE A 112 -14.71 7.86 -8.76
C PHE A 112 -14.77 9.32 -8.29
N ARG A 113 -13.64 10.02 -8.21
CA ARG A 113 -13.60 11.47 -7.91
C ARG A 113 -14.42 12.28 -8.90
N SER A 114 -14.36 11.96 -10.19
CA SER A 114 -15.16 12.66 -11.22
C SER A 114 -16.67 12.45 -11.10
N LEU A 115 -17.09 11.35 -10.47
CA LEU A 115 -18.49 10.98 -10.27
C LEU A 115 -19.02 11.35 -8.88
N LYS A 116 -18.15 11.66 -7.91
CA LYS A 116 -18.48 11.88 -6.47
C LYS A 116 -19.72 12.76 -6.27
N THR A 117 -19.73 13.97 -6.85
CA THR A 117 -20.84 14.94 -6.67
C THR A 117 -22.15 14.44 -7.27
N LYS A 118 -22.11 13.77 -8.44
CA LYS A 118 -23.30 13.23 -9.09
C LYS A 118 -23.90 12.07 -8.29
N MET A 119 -23.04 11.27 -7.66
CA MET A 119 -23.47 10.08 -6.94
C MET A 119 -24.00 10.36 -5.54
N LEU A 120 -23.72 11.54 -4.96
CA LEU A 120 -24.16 11.89 -3.60
C LEU A 120 -25.67 11.75 -3.40
N PHE A 121 -26.45 12.19 -4.39
CA PHE A 121 -27.92 12.17 -4.39
C PHE A 121 -28.51 11.01 -5.21
N SER A 122 -27.68 10.07 -5.66
CA SER A 122 -28.11 8.93 -6.45
C SER A 122 -28.69 7.81 -5.57
N PRO A 123 -29.68 7.01 -6.05
CA PRO A 123 -30.09 5.79 -5.36
C PRO A 123 -28.94 4.78 -5.16
N TYR A 124 -27.86 4.90 -5.95
CA TYR A 124 -26.67 4.06 -5.84
C TYR A 124 -25.57 4.65 -4.93
N SER A 125 -25.81 5.81 -4.28
CA SER A 125 -24.85 6.54 -3.46
C SER A 125 -24.11 5.63 -2.47
N ARG A 126 -24.86 4.83 -1.69
CA ARG A 126 -24.28 3.95 -0.67
C ARG A 126 -23.28 2.94 -1.25
N LYS A 127 -23.64 2.27 -2.34
CA LYS A 127 -22.79 1.26 -2.99
C LYS A 127 -21.59 1.91 -3.68
N PHE A 128 -21.79 3.06 -4.31
CA PHE A 128 -20.73 3.86 -4.90
C PHE A 128 -19.67 4.25 -3.87
N PHE A 129 -20.07 4.85 -2.75
CA PHE A 129 -19.14 5.27 -1.71
C PHE A 129 -18.48 4.09 -0.99
N ASP A 130 -19.17 2.95 -0.86
CA ASP A 130 -18.55 1.73 -0.32
C ASP A 130 -17.39 1.25 -1.21
N THR A 131 -17.63 1.16 -2.51
CA THR A 131 -16.61 0.80 -3.49
C THR A 131 -15.50 1.83 -3.55
N TYR A 132 -15.83 3.12 -3.49
CA TYR A 132 -14.84 4.19 -3.44
C TYR A 132 -13.94 4.09 -2.20
N GLY A 133 -14.51 3.80 -1.04
CA GLY A 133 -13.75 3.54 0.19
C GLY A 133 -12.77 2.38 0.04
N LYS A 134 -13.19 1.28 -0.61
CA LYS A 134 -12.32 0.15 -0.91
C LYS A 134 -11.17 0.52 -1.85
N ILE A 135 -11.41 1.33 -2.89
CA ILE A 135 -10.36 1.80 -3.80
C ILE A 135 -9.36 2.72 -3.07
N LEU A 136 -9.84 3.61 -2.20
CA LEU A 136 -8.96 4.44 -1.38
C LEU A 136 -8.08 3.59 -0.47
N LEU A 137 -8.61 2.52 0.13
CA LEU A 137 -7.81 1.58 0.93
C LEU A 137 -6.70 0.91 0.11
N GLU A 138 -6.99 0.48 -1.11
CA GLU A 138 -5.95 -0.06 -2.01
C GLU A 138 -4.88 1.00 -2.32
N LYS A 139 -5.28 2.27 -2.45
CA LYS A 139 -4.32 3.37 -2.61
C LYS A 139 -3.45 3.56 -1.39
N CYS A 140 -4.03 3.48 -0.19
CA CYS A 140 -3.29 3.53 1.07
C CYS A 140 -2.21 2.44 1.11
N TYR A 141 -2.59 1.18 0.84
CA TYR A 141 -1.65 0.06 0.82
C TYR A 141 -0.55 0.23 -0.23
N ASN A 142 -0.87 0.81 -1.39
CA ASN A 142 0.11 1.15 -2.41
C ASN A 142 1.05 2.29 -1.96
N ASN A 143 0.54 3.30 -1.26
CA ASN A 143 1.38 4.37 -0.71
C ASN A 143 2.36 3.86 0.35
N MET A 144 2.02 2.81 1.10
CA MET A 144 2.92 2.24 2.11
C MET A 144 4.24 1.74 1.52
N LEU A 145 4.29 1.41 0.23
CA LEU A 145 5.52 1.00 -0.46
C LEU A 145 6.44 2.16 -0.84
N LEU A 146 5.99 3.41 -0.68
CA LEU A 146 6.79 4.60 -0.94
C LEU A 146 7.90 4.79 0.11
N SER A 147 8.85 5.66 -0.22
CA SER A 147 9.89 6.09 0.74
C SER A 147 9.28 6.77 1.97
N PRO A 148 9.90 6.64 3.17
CA PRO A 148 9.44 7.25 4.42
C PRO A 148 9.03 8.74 4.32
N ASN A 149 9.76 9.54 3.55
CA ASN A 149 9.49 10.97 3.41
C ASN A 149 8.25 11.29 2.56
N LYS A 150 7.81 10.35 1.71
CA LYS A 150 6.69 10.54 0.78
C LYS A 150 5.38 9.97 1.33
N VAL A 151 5.45 8.86 2.06
CA VAL A 151 4.25 8.12 2.49
C VAL A 151 3.27 9.03 3.27
N VAL A 152 3.73 9.78 4.28
CA VAL A 152 2.86 10.65 5.09
C VAL A 152 2.15 11.72 4.25
N TYR A 153 2.85 12.33 3.29
CA TYR A 153 2.28 13.37 2.43
C TYR A 153 1.17 12.81 1.54
N HIS A 154 1.44 11.70 0.85
CA HIS A 154 0.47 11.08 -0.04
C HIS A 154 -0.71 10.49 0.74
N GLU A 155 -0.44 9.94 1.93
CA GLU A 155 -1.45 9.29 2.74
C GLU A 155 -2.47 10.26 3.31
N LYS A 156 -2.04 11.45 3.74
CA LYS A 156 -2.92 12.46 4.33
C LYS A 156 -4.12 12.83 3.45
N ILE A 157 -3.93 12.89 2.13
CA ILE A 157 -5.00 13.21 1.18
C ILE A 157 -6.01 12.07 1.12
N VAL A 158 -5.50 10.83 1.00
CA VAL A 158 -6.32 9.62 0.83
C VAL A 158 -7.10 9.31 2.11
N THR A 159 -6.50 9.48 3.29
CA THR A 159 -7.15 9.21 4.58
C THR A 159 -8.24 10.22 4.91
N TYR A 160 -8.06 11.47 4.51
CA TYR A 160 -9.11 12.48 4.61
C TYR A 160 -10.33 12.09 3.78
N GLU A 161 -10.13 11.72 2.50
CA GLU A 161 -11.23 11.24 1.63
C GLU A 161 -11.91 9.98 2.20
N LEU A 162 -11.13 9.05 2.76
CA LEU A 162 -11.65 7.82 3.35
C LEU A 162 -12.50 8.10 4.61
N ARG A 163 -12.11 9.09 5.41
CA ARG A 163 -12.87 9.55 6.58
C ARG A 163 -14.19 10.18 6.18
N GLU A 164 -14.19 11.06 5.17
CA GLU A 164 -15.42 11.63 4.60
C GLU A 164 -16.38 10.53 4.13
N ILE A 165 -15.87 9.48 3.47
CA ILE A 165 -16.71 8.33 3.08
C ILE A 165 -17.29 7.62 4.29
N GLY A 166 -16.51 7.44 5.35
CA GLY A 166 -16.98 6.88 6.62
C GLY A 166 -18.12 7.68 7.23
N GLU A 167 -18.06 9.00 7.16
CA GLU A 167 -19.10 9.92 7.63
C GLU A 167 -20.35 9.86 6.76
N ILE A 168 -20.21 9.96 5.43
CA ILE A 168 -21.31 9.85 4.45
C ILE A 168 -22.08 8.55 4.65
N LEU A 169 -21.37 7.43 4.82
CA LEU A 169 -21.96 6.11 4.97
C LEU A 169 -22.37 5.78 6.41
N LYS A 170 -22.04 6.64 7.39
CA LYS A 170 -22.14 6.36 8.83
C LYS A 170 -21.46 5.03 9.21
N LYS A 171 -20.36 4.70 8.53
CA LYS A 171 -19.57 3.46 8.73
C LYS A 171 -18.31 3.77 9.53
N LYS A 172 -18.38 3.58 10.86
CA LYS A 172 -17.22 3.71 11.76
C LYS A 172 -15.99 2.91 11.32
N ASN A 173 -16.18 1.80 10.60
CA ASN A 173 -15.06 1.00 10.11
C ASN A 173 -14.17 1.77 9.12
N PHE A 174 -14.73 2.57 8.20
CA PHE A 174 -13.89 3.39 7.30
C PHE A 174 -13.14 4.49 8.04
N ILE A 175 -13.76 5.07 9.08
CA ILE A 175 -13.09 6.04 9.96
C ILE A 175 -11.91 5.35 10.69
N GLY A 176 -12.14 4.17 11.28
CA GLY A 176 -11.10 3.38 11.92
C GLY A 176 -9.96 3.01 10.97
N LEU A 177 -10.30 2.55 9.77
CA LEU A 177 -9.30 2.24 8.74
C LEU A 177 -8.51 3.48 8.32
N SER A 178 -9.15 4.66 8.22
CA SER A 178 -8.45 5.92 7.93
C SER A 178 -7.39 6.27 8.97
N TYR A 179 -7.71 6.07 10.25
CA TYR A 179 -6.73 6.26 11.33
C TYR A 179 -5.64 5.19 11.29
N PHE A 180 -5.98 3.93 11.02
CA PHE A 180 -4.98 2.87 10.93
C PHE A 180 -3.92 3.15 9.86
N VAL A 181 -4.34 3.44 8.63
CA VAL A 181 -3.37 3.70 7.55
C VAL A 181 -2.63 5.04 7.76
N GLU A 182 -3.27 6.07 8.34
CA GLU A 182 -2.58 7.31 8.74
C GLU A 182 -1.49 7.03 9.78
N GLY A 183 -1.82 6.24 10.81
CA GLY A 183 -0.88 5.81 11.82
C GLY A 183 0.25 4.97 11.24
N GLU A 184 -0.05 4.07 10.30
CA GLU A 184 0.95 3.23 9.65
C GLU A 184 1.93 4.07 8.82
N ALA A 185 1.44 5.09 8.10
CA ALA A 185 2.31 6.02 7.38
C ALA A 185 3.28 6.76 8.31
N TYR A 186 2.82 7.21 9.48
CA TYR A 186 3.72 7.80 10.49
C TYR A 186 4.73 6.79 11.03
N TYR A 187 4.32 5.54 11.22
CA TYR A 187 5.22 4.48 11.66
C TYR A 187 6.32 4.19 10.62
N ILE A 188 5.96 4.13 9.33
CA ILE A 188 6.92 3.96 8.22
C ILE A 188 7.88 5.16 8.13
N ALA A 189 7.38 6.35 8.46
CA ALA A 189 8.18 7.57 8.58
C ALA A 189 9.00 7.65 9.88
N GLU A 190 9.04 6.59 10.69
CA GLU A 190 9.75 6.50 11.97
C GLU A 190 9.31 7.56 13.00
N LYS A 191 8.07 8.06 12.87
CA LYS A 191 7.41 9.00 13.79
C LYS A 191 6.51 8.25 14.76
N TYR A 192 7.12 7.42 15.60
CA TYR A 192 6.42 6.47 16.47
C TYR A 192 5.53 7.15 17.52
N ASP A 193 5.97 8.31 18.02
CA ASP A 193 5.24 9.19 18.93
C ASP A 193 3.90 9.67 18.36
N ARG A 194 3.85 9.93 17.05
CA ARG A 194 2.62 10.30 16.33
C ARG A 194 1.81 9.09 15.91
N SER A 195 2.49 8.02 15.49
CA SER A 195 1.83 6.80 15.03
C SER A 195 1.02 6.14 16.14
N PHE A 196 1.63 5.96 17.31
CA PHE A 196 1.04 5.21 18.41
C PHE A 196 -0.37 5.68 18.82
N PRO A 197 -0.61 6.96 19.17
CA PRO A 197 -1.94 7.40 19.59
C PRO A 197 -2.98 7.26 18.47
N ILE A 198 -2.59 7.47 17.22
CA ILE A 198 -3.50 7.32 16.07
C ILE A 198 -3.91 5.86 15.88
N ILE A 199 -2.93 4.94 15.88
CA ILE A 199 -3.19 3.50 15.77
C ILE A 199 -4.03 3.01 16.95
N TYR A 200 -3.72 3.45 18.16
CA TYR A 200 -4.44 3.02 19.36
C TYR A 200 -5.93 3.41 19.28
N ASN A 201 -6.22 4.63 18.83
CA ASN A 201 -7.60 5.07 18.58
C ASN A 201 -8.30 4.28 17.46
N ALA A 202 -7.55 3.81 16.45
CA ALA A 202 -8.11 3.01 15.37
C ALA A 202 -8.62 1.65 15.86
N LEU A 203 -8.00 1.05 16.89
CA LEU A 203 -8.32 -0.30 17.39
C LEU A 203 -9.76 -0.48 17.86
N ASP A 204 -10.39 0.60 18.36
CA ASP A 204 -11.78 0.59 18.84
C ASP A 204 -12.80 0.76 17.70
N LEU A 205 -12.35 1.24 16.55
CA LEU A 205 -13.21 1.56 15.41
C LEU A 205 -13.19 0.47 14.33
N ILE A 206 -12.11 -0.29 14.25
CA ILE A 206 -11.94 -1.39 13.27
C ILE A 206 -12.70 -2.62 13.74
N LYS A 207 -13.63 -3.09 12.90
CA LYS A 207 -14.46 -4.28 13.19
C LYS A 207 -13.88 -5.57 12.65
N ASP A 208 -13.21 -5.51 11.50
CA ASP A 208 -12.58 -6.67 10.88
C ASP A 208 -11.36 -7.10 11.70
N GLN A 209 -11.35 -8.34 12.17
CA GLN A 209 -10.31 -8.83 13.08
C GLN A 209 -8.96 -9.02 12.37
N ASN A 210 -8.96 -9.28 11.06
CA ASN A 210 -7.73 -9.37 10.26
C ASN A 210 -7.02 -8.01 10.20
N THR A 211 -7.78 -6.93 9.95
CA THR A 211 -7.22 -5.58 9.95
C THR A 211 -6.88 -5.13 11.37
N ARG A 212 -7.70 -5.52 12.36
CA ARG A 212 -7.44 -5.19 13.75
C ARG A 212 -6.13 -5.80 14.24
N ILE A 213 -5.79 -7.03 13.84
CA ILE A 213 -4.52 -7.64 14.24
C ILE A 213 -3.31 -6.95 13.58
N GLU A 214 -3.44 -6.46 12.34
CA GLU A 214 -2.41 -5.62 11.70
C GLU A 214 -2.22 -4.28 12.42
N ALA A 215 -3.31 -3.65 12.88
CA ALA A 215 -3.23 -2.44 13.72
C ALA A 215 -2.56 -2.73 15.06
N VAL A 216 -2.89 -3.86 15.71
CA VAL A 216 -2.23 -4.32 16.95
C VAL A 216 -0.74 -4.54 16.73
N ARG A 217 -0.35 -5.17 15.62
CA ARG A 217 1.05 -5.36 15.23
C ARG A 217 1.80 -4.02 15.17
N VAL A 218 1.24 -3.01 14.50
CA VAL A 218 1.86 -1.67 14.44
C VAL A 218 1.93 -1.02 15.82
N ALA A 219 0.91 -1.18 16.66
CA ALA A 219 0.89 -0.65 18.02
C ALA A 219 1.98 -1.30 18.92
N ILE A 220 2.19 -2.62 18.80
CA ILE A 220 3.26 -3.34 19.49
C ILE A 220 4.64 -2.82 19.06
N LEU A 221 4.83 -2.60 17.76
CA LEU A 221 6.09 -2.08 17.24
C LEU A 221 6.36 -0.64 17.74
N ASN A 222 5.34 0.22 17.71
CA ASN A 222 5.44 1.57 18.26
C ASN A 222 5.80 1.57 19.75
N THR A 223 5.15 0.73 20.56
CA THR A 223 5.47 0.65 21.99
C THR A 223 6.89 0.17 22.24
N ALA A 224 7.39 -0.78 21.44
CA ALA A 224 8.78 -1.20 21.51
C ALA A 224 9.77 -0.06 21.18
N TYR A 225 9.55 0.66 20.07
CA TYR A 225 10.42 1.79 19.71
C TYR A 225 10.40 2.95 20.71
N LEU A 226 9.26 3.15 21.38
CA LEU A 226 9.10 4.16 22.42
C LEU A 226 9.51 3.66 23.82
N ASN A 227 9.99 2.41 23.95
CA ASN A 227 10.31 1.75 25.23
C ASN A 227 9.16 1.76 26.25
N LEU A 228 7.92 1.61 25.77
CA LEU A 228 6.72 1.56 26.60
C LEU A 228 6.34 0.13 26.98
N GLU A 229 7.18 -0.54 27.77
CA GLU A 229 7.04 -1.98 28.08
C GLU A 229 5.69 -2.38 28.69
N LYS A 230 5.12 -1.54 29.57
CA LYS A 230 3.78 -1.80 30.14
C LYS A 230 2.71 -1.84 29.05
N LYS A 231 2.75 -0.86 28.13
CA LYS A 231 1.81 -0.80 27.00
C LYS A 231 2.04 -1.92 26.00
N TYR A 232 3.29 -2.30 25.76
CA TYR A 232 3.61 -3.50 24.98
C TYR A 232 2.90 -4.74 25.55
N LYS A 233 3.01 -5.00 26.86
CA LYS A 233 2.34 -6.15 27.51
C LYS A 233 0.81 -6.07 27.39
N GLU A 234 0.21 -4.89 27.61
CA GLU A 234 -1.24 -4.68 27.47
C GLU A 234 -1.73 -5.00 26.05
N ILE A 235 -1.01 -4.55 25.03
CA ILE A 235 -1.40 -4.73 23.62
C ILE A 235 -1.16 -6.16 23.17
N THR A 236 -0.09 -6.81 23.61
CA THR A 236 0.14 -8.24 23.34
C THR A 236 -0.96 -9.11 23.96
N ALA A 237 -1.45 -8.77 25.15
CA ALA A 237 -2.59 -9.45 25.76
C ALA A 237 -3.90 -9.25 24.96
N LEU A 238 -4.10 -8.07 24.35
CA LEU A 238 -5.21 -7.84 23.42
C LEU A 238 -5.08 -8.74 22.18
N ALA A 239 -3.88 -8.89 21.62
CA ALA A 239 -3.63 -9.78 20.49
C ALA A 239 -4.02 -11.23 20.80
N ALA A 240 -3.60 -11.74 21.97
CA ALA A 240 -3.94 -13.10 22.41
C ALA A 240 -5.45 -13.32 22.48
N LYS A 241 -6.22 -12.33 22.98
CA LYS A 241 -7.69 -12.39 22.96
C LYS A 241 -8.23 -12.48 21.54
N ILE A 242 -7.72 -11.67 20.61
CA ILE A 242 -8.17 -11.70 19.21
C ILE A 242 -7.95 -13.09 18.59
N PHE A 243 -6.76 -13.68 18.76
CA PHE A 243 -6.47 -15.02 18.25
C PHE A 243 -7.31 -16.13 18.90
N ASN A 244 -7.60 -16.02 20.20
CA ASN A 244 -8.40 -17.03 20.91
C ASN A 244 -9.87 -17.04 20.47
N TYR A 245 -10.43 -15.89 20.12
CA TYR A 245 -11.86 -15.76 19.81
C TYR A 245 -12.17 -15.71 18.31
N HIS A 246 -11.18 -15.55 17.45
CA HIS A 246 -11.40 -15.31 16.03
C HIS A 246 -10.45 -16.10 15.15
N LYS A 247 -10.99 -16.61 14.03
CA LYS A 247 -10.20 -17.17 12.95
C LYS A 247 -9.54 -16.04 12.17
N ILE A 248 -8.23 -15.88 12.34
CA ILE A 248 -7.41 -14.91 11.62
C ILE A 248 -6.83 -15.57 10.37
N LEU A 249 -6.79 -14.83 9.27
CA LEU A 249 -6.16 -15.28 8.03
C LEU A 249 -4.66 -15.48 8.23
N LEU A 250 -4.08 -16.34 7.39
CA LEU A 250 -2.65 -16.68 7.47
C LEU A 250 -1.76 -15.45 7.34
N SER A 251 -1.97 -14.61 6.31
CA SER A 251 -1.08 -13.47 6.03
C SER A 251 -1.04 -12.45 7.19
N PRO A 252 -2.19 -12.00 7.78
CA PRO A 252 -2.19 -11.21 9.01
C PRO A 252 -1.56 -11.90 10.23
N THR A 253 -1.74 -13.21 10.37
CA THR A 253 -1.10 -13.99 11.44
C THR A 253 0.43 -13.92 11.32
N LEU A 254 0.96 -14.18 10.13
CA LEU A 254 2.40 -14.13 9.85
C LEU A 254 2.96 -12.72 10.05
N SER A 255 2.23 -11.69 9.59
CA SER A 255 2.57 -10.28 9.81
C SER A 255 2.67 -9.97 11.30
N PHE A 256 1.70 -10.42 12.09
CA PHE A 256 1.67 -10.20 13.53
C PHE A 256 2.84 -10.86 14.24
N ILE A 257 3.10 -12.15 14.00
CA ILE A 257 4.20 -12.89 14.65
C ILE A 257 5.54 -12.25 14.27
N GLU A 258 5.72 -11.83 13.00
CA GLU A 258 6.90 -11.05 12.60
C GLU A 258 7.05 -9.74 13.40
N GLY A 259 5.96 -8.98 13.55
CA GLY A 259 5.99 -7.74 14.30
C GLY A 259 6.27 -7.96 15.79
N LEU A 260 5.75 -9.03 16.37
CA LEU A 260 6.01 -9.44 17.75
C LEU A 260 7.50 -9.77 17.95
N GLY A 261 8.07 -10.66 17.12
CA GLY A 261 9.49 -11.01 17.19
C GLY A 261 10.41 -9.80 17.03
N ARG A 262 10.07 -8.88 16.13
CA ARG A 262 10.82 -7.64 15.95
C ARG A 262 10.71 -6.72 17.17
N ALA A 263 9.52 -6.55 17.74
CA ALA A 263 9.32 -5.75 18.95
C ALA A 263 10.10 -6.33 20.14
N GLN A 264 10.07 -7.65 20.31
CA GLN A 264 10.89 -8.37 21.28
C GLN A 264 12.38 -8.07 21.11
N GLY A 265 12.90 -8.08 19.88
CA GLY A 265 14.29 -7.74 19.61
C GLY A 265 14.66 -6.29 19.92
N ILE A 266 13.76 -5.34 19.65
CA ILE A 266 13.94 -3.92 20.02
C ILE A 266 14.02 -3.79 21.55
N LEU A 267 13.16 -4.52 22.27
CA LEU A 267 13.15 -4.59 23.74
C LEU A 267 14.20 -5.57 24.31
N LYS A 268 15.06 -6.15 23.47
CA LYS A 268 16.15 -7.08 23.85
C LYS A 268 15.69 -8.34 24.59
N MET A 269 14.50 -8.83 24.28
CA MET A 269 13.98 -10.10 24.79
C MET A 269 14.68 -11.28 24.08
N GLN A 270 14.93 -12.37 24.81
CA GLN A 270 15.76 -13.48 24.33
C GLN A 270 15.06 -14.31 23.24
N GLU A 271 13.73 -14.38 23.29
CA GLU A 271 12.90 -15.18 22.40
C GLU A 271 12.69 -14.57 21.00
N ALA A 272 13.17 -13.34 20.76
CA ALA A 272 12.89 -12.56 19.56
C ALA A 272 13.17 -13.30 18.24
N LEU A 273 14.30 -14.01 18.14
CA LEU A 273 14.65 -14.77 16.94
C LEU A 273 13.77 -16.01 16.77
N ASN A 274 13.52 -16.74 17.86
CA ASN A 274 12.67 -17.93 17.83
C ASN A 274 11.25 -17.57 17.33
N THR A 275 10.72 -16.42 17.73
CA THR A 275 9.41 -15.93 17.24
C THR A 275 9.42 -15.64 15.73
N ILE A 276 10.51 -15.08 15.18
CA ILE A 276 10.61 -14.91 13.72
C ILE A 276 10.78 -16.25 12.99
N GLU A 277 11.50 -17.20 13.58
CA GLU A 277 11.66 -18.55 13.04
C GLU A 277 10.33 -19.30 12.99
N GLU A 278 9.52 -19.22 14.05
CA GLU A 278 8.16 -19.75 14.09
C GLU A 278 7.30 -19.18 12.94
N ALA A 279 7.33 -17.87 12.71
CA ALA A 279 6.62 -17.26 11.59
C ALA A 279 7.07 -17.82 10.23
N GLU A 280 8.38 -17.98 10.01
CA GLU A 280 8.90 -18.55 8.76
C GLU A 280 8.54 -20.04 8.60
N GLU A 281 8.50 -20.81 9.69
CA GLU A 281 8.04 -22.20 9.65
C GLU A 281 6.56 -22.32 9.27
N ILE A 282 5.70 -21.51 9.87
CA ILE A 282 4.27 -21.45 9.52
C ILE A 282 4.12 -21.09 8.04
N TYR A 283 4.88 -20.09 7.56
CA TYR A 283 4.90 -19.71 6.16
C TYR A 283 5.30 -20.89 5.25
N LYS A 284 6.39 -21.60 5.56
CA LYS A 284 6.84 -22.77 4.78
C LYS A 284 5.80 -23.89 4.75
N LYS A 285 5.21 -24.22 5.90
CA LYS A 285 4.17 -25.26 6.01
C LYS A 285 2.91 -24.91 5.21
N SER A 286 2.58 -23.62 5.11
CA SER A 286 1.40 -23.15 4.39
C SER A 286 1.53 -23.19 2.86
N LYS A 287 2.75 -23.36 2.31
CA LYS A 287 3.04 -23.25 0.87
C LYS A 287 2.62 -21.89 0.27
N SER A 288 2.65 -20.83 1.07
CA SER A 288 2.38 -19.47 0.59
C SER A 288 3.46 -19.01 -0.41
N GLU A 289 3.05 -18.28 -1.44
CA GLU A 289 3.91 -17.66 -2.45
C GLU A 289 4.13 -16.16 -2.20
N GLU A 290 3.70 -15.63 -1.05
CA GLU A 290 3.87 -14.21 -0.70
C GLU A 290 5.33 -13.89 -0.38
N VAL A 291 6.16 -13.70 -1.41
CA VAL A 291 7.60 -13.38 -1.30
C VAL A 291 7.86 -12.18 -0.39
N PHE A 292 6.93 -11.24 -0.34
CA PHE A 292 6.97 -10.11 0.57
C PHE A 292 7.18 -10.50 2.04
N ARG A 293 6.59 -11.61 2.49
CA ARG A 293 6.73 -12.09 3.88
C ARG A 293 8.16 -12.54 4.18
N LEU A 294 8.83 -13.20 3.23
CA LEU A 294 10.24 -13.57 3.37
C LEU A 294 11.14 -12.34 3.52
N ILE A 295 10.88 -11.28 2.73
CA ILE A 295 11.59 -10.00 2.83
C ILE A 295 11.38 -9.38 4.21
N GLN A 296 10.15 -9.41 4.75
CA GLN A 296 9.86 -8.92 6.09
C GLN A 296 10.60 -9.71 7.18
N PHE A 297 10.61 -11.05 7.11
CA PHE A 297 11.32 -11.89 8.07
C PHE A 297 12.83 -11.60 8.07
N ASP A 298 13.46 -11.52 6.90
CA ASP A 298 14.89 -11.21 6.80
C ASP A 298 15.20 -9.82 7.33
N ARG A 299 14.38 -8.83 6.99
CA ARG A 299 14.54 -7.48 7.53
C ARG A 299 14.36 -7.45 9.05
N SER A 300 13.45 -8.22 9.63
CA SER A 300 13.31 -8.36 11.09
C SER A 300 14.54 -8.96 11.72
N ARG A 301 15.05 -10.06 11.17
CA ARG A 301 16.25 -10.73 11.69
C ARG A 301 17.44 -9.78 11.75
N LEU A 302 17.70 -9.04 10.67
CA LEU A 302 18.78 -8.06 10.65
C LEU A 302 18.65 -7.01 11.77
N GLU A 303 17.42 -6.53 12.00
CA GLU A 303 17.19 -5.56 13.07
C GLU A 303 17.37 -6.19 14.45
N ILE A 304 16.85 -7.39 14.68
CA ILE A 304 17.00 -8.12 15.95
C ILE A 304 18.49 -8.35 16.23
N LEU A 305 19.24 -8.93 15.29
CA LEU A 305 20.68 -9.20 15.40
C LEU A 305 21.46 -7.92 15.76
N LYS A 306 21.09 -6.80 15.13
CA LYS A 306 21.72 -5.50 15.40
C LYS A 306 21.40 -4.98 16.80
N ARG A 307 20.15 -5.10 17.26
CA ARG A 307 19.70 -4.62 18.58
C ARG A 307 20.25 -5.46 19.72
N THR A 308 20.35 -6.77 19.52
CA THR A 308 20.86 -7.73 20.51
C THR A 308 22.39 -7.86 20.47
N LYS A 309 23.07 -7.24 19.50
CA LYS A 309 24.53 -7.30 19.30
C LYS A 309 25.05 -8.73 19.14
N GLN A 310 24.27 -9.61 18.52
CA GLN A 310 24.75 -10.96 18.20
C GLN A 310 25.87 -10.91 17.16
N LYS A 311 26.95 -11.65 17.41
CA LYS A 311 28.21 -11.56 16.66
C LYS A 311 28.34 -12.53 15.48
N ASP A 312 27.29 -13.26 15.10
CA ASP A 312 27.34 -14.16 13.95
C ASP A 312 27.29 -13.37 12.63
N LYS A 313 28.47 -12.91 12.21
CA LYS A 313 28.67 -12.14 10.97
C LYS A 313 28.24 -12.93 9.74
N ASN A 314 28.51 -14.24 9.70
CA ASN A 314 28.18 -15.08 8.55
C ASN A 314 26.67 -15.22 8.39
N TYR A 315 25.95 -15.46 9.50
CA TYR A 315 24.49 -15.49 9.48
C TYR A 315 23.90 -14.14 9.11
N PHE A 316 24.41 -13.04 9.69
CA PHE A 316 23.97 -11.68 9.36
C PHE A 316 24.12 -11.37 7.86
N GLU A 317 25.27 -11.68 7.26
CA GLU A 317 25.50 -11.50 5.82
C GLU A 317 24.59 -12.38 4.96
N LYS A 318 24.38 -13.64 5.36
CA LYS A 318 23.50 -14.58 4.65
C LYS A 318 22.06 -14.07 4.60
N VAL A 319 21.52 -13.67 5.75
CA VAL A 319 20.17 -13.09 5.86
C VAL A 319 20.07 -11.79 5.05
N GLY A 320 21.07 -10.92 5.16
CA GLY A 320 21.13 -9.67 4.42
C GLY A 320 21.11 -9.83 2.91
N LYS A 321 21.97 -10.71 2.38
CA LYS A 321 22.02 -11.02 0.94
C LYS A 321 20.72 -11.65 0.44
N ARG A 322 20.12 -12.60 1.20
CA ARG A 322 18.83 -13.20 0.84
C ARG A 322 17.72 -12.15 0.74
N GLY A 323 17.56 -11.34 1.79
CA GLY A 323 16.53 -10.30 1.84
C GLY A 323 16.71 -9.23 0.76
N LEU A 324 17.96 -8.83 0.49
CA LEU A 324 18.27 -7.85 -0.55
C LEU A 324 17.95 -8.38 -1.95
N ASN A 325 18.40 -9.60 -2.28
CA ASN A 325 18.12 -10.23 -3.58
C ASN A 325 16.61 -10.36 -3.82
N LEU A 326 15.84 -10.79 -2.81
CA LEU A 326 14.39 -10.88 -2.91
C LEU A 326 13.75 -9.50 -3.11
N ALA A 327 14.18 -8.48 -2.36
CA ALA A 327 13.63 -7.14 -2.50
C ALA A 327 13.94 -6.50 -3.86
N GLU A 328 15.14 -6.73 -4.41
CA GLU A 328 15.56 -6.26 -5.73
C GLU A 328 14.77 -6.94 -6.85
N ASN A 329 14.68 -8.28 -6.83
CA ASN A 329 13.98 -9.06 -7.85
C ASN A 329 12.49 -8.71 -7.97
N TYR A 330 11.87 -8.28 -6.87
CA TYR A 330 10.43 -7.96 -6.81
C TYR A 330 10.15 -6.45 -6.66
N GLY A 331 11.15 -5.58 -6.85
CA GLY A 331 10.95 -4.13 -6.91
C GLY A 331 10.54 -3.46 -5.59
N TYR A 332 10.83 -4.06 -4.44
CA TYR A 332 10.47 -3.51 -3.12
C TYR A 332 11.49 -2.47 -2.61
N TYR A 333 11.59 -1.33 -3.32
CA TYR A 333 12.62 -0.30 -3.12
C TYR A 333 12.80 0.18 -1.67
N ARG A 334 11.70 0.36 -0.92
CA ARG A 334 11.78 0.74 0.50
C ARG A 334 12.58 -0.26 1.33
N TYR A 335 12.38 -1.55 1.08
CA TYR A 335 13.06 -2.63 1.78
C TYR A 335 14.51 -2.77 1.34
N ILE A 336 14.81 -2.56 0.05
CA ILE A 336 16.19 -2.47 -0.46
C ILE A 336 16.98 -1.44 0.33
N THR A 337 16.45 -0.21 0.46
CA THR A 337 17.10 0.86 1.22
C THR A 337 17.30 0.47 2.68
N LYS A 338 16.27 -0.04 3.35
CA LYS A 338 16.34 -0.40 4.78
C LYS A 338 17.30 -1.56 5.05
N ILE A 339 17.32 -2.59 4.22
CA ILE A 339 18.25 -3.73 4.35
C ILE A 339 19.69 -3.25 4.16
N ARG A 340 19.96 -2.43 3.13
CA ARG A 340 21.28 -1.83 2.91
C ARG A 340 21.74 -0.95 4.08
N GLU A 341 20.85 -0.11 4.62
CA GLU A 341 21.13 0.70 5.82
C GLU A 341 21.51 -0.15 7.04
N MET A 342 20.84 -1.30 7.20
CA MET A 342 21.14 -2.23 8.29
C MET A 342 22.48 -2.93 8.08
N MET A 343 22.79 -3.35 6.85
CA MET A 343 24.04 -4.03 6.51
C MET A 343 25.27 -3.11 6.58
N ASN A 344 25.15 -1.84 6.18
CA ASN A 344 26.27 -0.89 6.11
C ASN A 344 26.70 -0.35 7.48
N LYS A 345 25.83 -0.39 8.49
CA LYS A 345 26.11 0.15 9.84
C LYS A 345 26.77 -0.89 10.77
N THR A 346 27.45 -1.90 10.21
CA THR A 346 28.00 -3.05 10.95
C THR A 346 29.52 -3.18 10.78
N ILE A 347 30.22 -2.06 10.58
CA ILE A 347 31.69 -1.98 10.58
C ILE A 347 32.13 -1.23 11.83
#